data_AF-A0A933G9F7-F1
#
_entry.id   AF-A0A933G9F7-F1
#
_cell.length_a   1.000
_cell.length_b   1.000
_cell.length_c   1.000
_cell.angle_alpha   90.00
_cell.angle_beta   90.00
_cell.angle_gamma   90.00
#
_symmetry.space_group_name_H-M   'P 1'
#
loop_
_entity.id
_entity.type
_entity.pdbx_description
1 polymer ?
#
loop_
_entity_poly.entity_id
_entity_poly.type
_entity_poly.pdbx_seq_one_letter_code
_entity_poly.pdbx_strand_id
1 'polypeptide(L)'
;MIGPRTFFLAVLPVVYIVVTLAGLGWHRRRRRRAAALMREREQMGPFCRKCGYPLRGLNYPRCPECGTLRGFEVPLEQLDLTGEERELIDRKCRGRGDST
;
A
#
# COMPACT_ATOMS: atom_id res chain seq x y z
N MET A 1 -47.49 -7.37 -36.01
CA MET A 1 -46.07 -7.20 -36.36
C MET A 1 -45.42 -6.29 -35.33
N ILE A 2 -44.59 -6.83 -34.45
CA ILE A 2 -43.86 -6.06 -33.43
C ILE A 2 -42.76 -5.30 -34.18
N GLY A 3 -42.89 -3.97 -34.26
CA GLY A 3 -41.96 -3.14 -35.02
C GLY A 3 -40.55 -3.14 -34.43
N PRO A 4 -39.49 -2.98 -35.24
CA PRO A 4 -38.10 -3.08 -34.78
C PRO A 4 -37.77 -2.11 -33.63
N ARG A 5 -38.48 -0.98 -33.53
CA ARG A 5 -38.30 0.04 -32.49
C ARG A 5 -38.60 -0.44 -31.07
N THR A 6 -39.58 -1.32 -30.86
CA THR A 6 -39.91 -1.82 -29.52
C THR A 6 -38.89 -2.84 -29.02
N PHE A 7 -38.26 -3.57 -29.95
CA PHE A 7 -37.20 -4.52 -29.62
C PHE A 7 -35.95 -3.82 -29.07
N PHE A 8 -35.55 -2.71 -29.70
CA PHE A 8 -34.40 -1.92 -29.23
C PHE A 8 -34.63 -1.30 -27.84
N LEU A 9 -35.83 -0.81 -27.56
CA LEU A 9 -36.17 -0.22 -26.25
C LEU A 9 -36.15 -1.25 -25.11
N ALA A 10 -36.43 -2.53 -25.41
CA ALA A 10 -36.36 -3.59 -24.41
C ALA A 10 -34.95 -4.18 -24.25
N VAL A 11 -34.18 -4.30 -25.34
CA VAL A 11 -32.87 -4.96 -25.31
C VAL A 11 -31.75 -4.04 -24.81
N LEU A 12 -31.76 -2.75 -25.18
CA LEU A 12 -30.75 -1.79 -24.73
C LEU A 12 -30.60 -1.69 -23.20
N PRO A 13 -31.68 -1.54 -22.40
CA PRO A 13 -31.53 -1.47 -20.95
C PRO A 13 -31.01 -2.78 -20.35
N VAL A 14 -31.41 -3.93 -20.91
CA VAL A 14 -30.91 -5.24 -20.46
C VAL A 14 -29.41 -5.35 -20.70
N VAL A 15 -28.93 -5.00 -21.90
CA VAL A 15 -27.51 -5.00 -22.23
C VAL A 15 -26.75 -4.01 -21.34
N TYR A 16 -27.28 -2.80 -21.13
CA TYR A 16 -26.67 -1.80 -20.25
C TYR A 16 -26.54 -2.29 -18.80
N ILE A 17 -27.57 -2.95 -18.26
CA ILE A 17 -27.54 -3.55 -16.92
C ILE A 17 -26.49 -4.66 -16.85
N VAL A 18 -26.42 -5.54 -17.86
CA VAL A 18 -25.43 -6.62 -17.89
C VAL A 18 -24.00 -6.06 -17.92
N VAL A 19 -23.73 -5.07 -18.76
CA VAL A 19 -22.41 -4.42 -18.86
C VAL A 19 -22.03 -3.71 -17.56
N THR A 20 -22.95 -2.98 -16.95
CA THR A 20 -22.69 -2.29 -15.68
C THR A 20 -22.44 -3.28 -14.54
N LEU A 21 -23.24 -4.34 -14.41
CA LEU A 21 -23.01 -5.39 -13.41
C LEU A 21 -21.69 -6.14 -13.62
N ALA A 22 -21.36 -6.46 -14.87
CA ALA A 22 -20.08 -7.09 -15.22
C ALA A 22 -18.89 -6.17 -14.88
N GLY A 23 -18.99 -4.87 -15.22
CA GLY A 23 -17.98 -3.85 -14.89
C GLY A 23 -17.81 -3.67 -13.38
N LEU A 24 -18.90 -3.57 -12.62
CA LEU A 24 -18.86 -3.50 -11.14
C LEU A 24 -18.23 -4.76 -10.54
N GLY A 25 -18.59 -5.93 -11.06
CA GLY A 25 -18.02 -7.21 -10.64
C GLY A 25 -16.51 -7.27 -10.88
N TRP A 26 -16.06 -6.83 -12.06
CA TRP A 26 -14.64 -6.79 -12.39
C TRP A 26 -13.88 -5.79 -11.51
N HIS A 27 -14.42 -4.60 -11.30
CA HIS A 27 -13.83 -3.57 -10.44
C HIS A 27 -13.71 -4.05 -8.99
N ARG A 28 -14.74 -4.72 -8.45
CA ARG A 28 -14.68 -5.33 -7.10
C ARG A 28 -13.61 -6.42 -7.01
N ARG A 29 -13.51 -7.31 -8.01
CA ARG A 29 -12.45 -8.34 -8.06
C ARG A 29 -11.05 -7.72 -8.11
N ARG A 30 -10.86 -6.66 -8.90
CA ARG A 30 -9.58 -5.95 -8.99
C ARG A 30 -9.15 -5.35 -7.66
N ARG A 31 -10.08 -4.71 -6.93
CA ARG A 31 -9.81 -4.19 -5.58
C ARG A 31 -9.43 -5.29 -4.58
N ARG A 32 -10.11 -6.44 -4.62
CA ARG A 32 -9.76 -7.59 -3.76
C ARG A 32 -8.36 -8.14 -4.03
N ARG A 33 -7.95 -8.22 -5.30
CA ARG A 33 -6.59 -8.65 -5.67
C ARG A 33 -5.51 -7.67 -5.19
N ALA A 34 -5.76 -6.36 -5.32
CA ALA A 34 -4.84 -5.35 -4.80
C ALA A 34 -4.71 -5.44 -3.27
N ALA A 35 -5.81 -5.62 -2.54
CA ALA A 35 -5.79 -5.79 -1.09
C ALA A 35 -5.06 -7.09 -0.66
N ALA A 36 -5.21 -8.18 -1.41
CA ALA A 36 -4.49 -9.43 -1.14
C ALA A 36 -2.97 -9.26 -1.32
N LEU A 37 -2.53 -8.58 -2.39
CA LEU A 37 -1.11 -8.30 -2.62
C LEU A 37 -0.50 -7.38 -1.56
N MET A 38 -1.26 -6.40 -1.06
CA MET A 38 -0.80 -5.53 0.03
C MET A 38 -0.61 -6.33 1.32
N ARG A 39 -1.55 -7.23 1.65
CA ARG A 39 -1.40 -8.14 2.80
C ARG A 39 -0.21 -9.07 2.63
N GLU A 40 0.06 -9.57 1.44
CA GLU A 40 1.21 -10.42 1.16
C GLU A 40 2.53 -9.64 1.33
N ARG A 41 2.60 -8.41 0.83
CA ARG A 41 3.75 -7.50 1.08
C ARG A 41 3.97 -7.20 2.55
N GLU A 42 2.89 -6.98 3.30
CA GLU A 42 2.96 -6.70 4.72
C GLU A 42 3.37 -7.95 5.52
N GLN A 43 2.89 -9.14 5.10
CA GLN A 43 3.29 -10.42 5.67
C GLN A 43 4.72 -10.81 5.30
N MET A 44 5.25 -10.44 4.14
CA MET A 44 6.63 -10.75 3.81
C MET A 44 7.64 -9.97 4.68
N GLY A 45 7.20 -8.92 5.39
CA GLY A 45 8.03 -8.13 6.28
C GLY A 45 9.15 -7.37 5.54
N PRO A 46 9.91 -6.54 6.25
CA PRO A 46 11.03 -5.85 5.64
C PRO A 46 12.12 -6.86 5.25
N PHE A 47 12.55 -6.86 4.00
CA PHE A 47 13.73 -7.60 3.53
C PHE A 47 15.02 -6.79 3.73
N CYS A 48 16.17 -7.44 3.88
CA CYS A 48 17.43 -6.71 3.87
C CYS A 48 17.66 -6.14 2.46
N ARG A 49 17.84 -4.81 2.34
CA ARG A 49 18.12 -4.17 1.04
C ARG A 49 19.45 -4.62 0.42
N LYS A 50 20.36 -5.18 1.21
CA LYS A 50 21.67 -5.65 0.75
C LYS A 50 21.69 -7.11 0.32
N CYS A 51 21.11 -8.02 1.10
CA CYS A 51 21.17 -9.47 0.83
C CYS A 51 19.82 -10.13 0.56
N GLY A 52 18.70 -9.41 0.70
CA GLY A 52 17.37 -9.97 0.48
C GLY A 52 16.85 -10.90 1.58
N TYR A 53 17.58 -11.08 2.68
CA TYR A 53 17.13 -11.95 3.79
C TYR A 53 15.80 -11.42 4.40
N PRO A 54 14.80 -12.28 4.63
CA PRO A 54 13.56 -11.88 5.29
C PRO A 54 13.83 -11.60 6.76
N LEU A 55 13.46 -10.41 7.24
CA LEU A 55 13.68 -10.03 8.64
C LEU A 55 12.39 -9.91 9.42
N ARG A 56 11.39 -10.68 9.02
CA ARG A 56 10.13 -10.80 9.74
C ARG A 56 10.40 -11.41 11.12
N GLY A 57 9.98 -10.72 12.19
CA GLY A 57 10.13 -11.20 13.56
C GLY A 57 11.54 -11.08 14.16
N LEU A 58 12.50 -10.48 13.44
CA LEU A 58 13.82 -10.18 14.00
C LEU A 58 13.86 -8.73 14.48
N ASN A 59 14.01 -8.54 15.80
CA ASN A 59 14.27 -7.24 16.44
C ASN A 59 15.77 -6.93 16.55
N TYR A 60 16.60 -7.48 15.67
CA TYR A 60 18.03 -7.21 15.69
C TYR A 60 18.36 -6.00 14.82
N PRO A 61 19.26 -5.12 15.29
CA PRO A 61 19.69 -3.93 14.53
C PRO A 61 20.58 -4.26 13.34
N ARG A 62 20.99 -5.53 13.20
CA ARG A 62 21.85 -6.02 12.13
C ARG A 62 21.18 -7.21 11.46
N CYS A 63 21.36 -7.32 10.15
CA CYS A 63 20.98 -8.51 9.41
C CYS A 63 21.87 -9.70 9.81
N PRO A 64 21.31 -10.87 10.15
CA PRO A 64 22.09 -12.04 10.57
C PRO A 64 22.98 -12.59 9.45
N GLU A 65 22.56 -12.47 8.19
CA GLU A 65 23.31 -12.99 7.03
C GLU A 65 24.48 -12.08 6.63
N CYS A 66 24.22 -10.78 6.44
CA CYS A 66 25.20 -9.87 5.84
C CYS A 66 25.75 -8.81 6.79
N GLY A 67 25.33 -8.83 8.07
CA GLY A 67 25.78 -7.89 9.10
C GLY A 67 25.36 -6.43 8.89
N THR A 68 24.57 -6.14 7.85
CA THR A 68 24.20 -4.76 7.50
C THR A 68 23.31 -4.17 8.57
N LEU A 69 23.67 -2.97 9.06
CA LEU A 69 22.87 -2.20 9.99
C LEU A 69 21.55 -1.82 9.33
N ARG A 70 20.45 -2.13 10.01
CA ARG A 70 19.14 -1.60 9.67
C ARG A 70 18.94 -0.31 10.43
N GLY A 71 18.43 0.71 9.75
CA GLY A 71 17.99 1.91 10.44
C GLY A 71 17.00 1.51 11.52
N PHE A 72 17.29 1.88 12.77
CA PHE A 72 16.29 1.81 13.82
C PHE A 72 15.21 2.83 13.48
N GLU A 73 14.02 2.38 13.10
CA GLU A 73 12.81 3.16 13.33
C GLU A 73 12.44 2.94 14.79
N VAL A 74 13.15 3.61 15.71
CA VAL A 74 12.59 3.78 17.05
C VAL A 74 11.43 4.76 16.87
N PRO A 75 10.18 4.36 17.17
CA PRO A 75 9.06 5.30 17.13
C PRO A 75 9.40 6.48 18.03
N LEU A 76 9.16 7.71 17.56
CA LEU A 76 9.55 8.94 18.27
C LEU A 76 8.97 8.98 19.69
N GLU A 77 7.87 8.26 19.94
CA GLU A 77 7.22 8.13 21.25
C GLU A 77 8.07 7.36 22.29
N GLN A 78 9.05 6.55 21.87
CA GLN A 78 9.95 5.81 22.76
C GLN A 78 11.29 6.51 22.99
N LEU A 79 11.63 7.51 22.19
CA LEU A 79 12.67 8.45 22.60
C LEU A 79 11.97 9.40 23.57
N ASP A 80 12.41 9.44 24.82
CA ASP A 80 11.89 10.32 25.87
C ASP A 80 12.28 11.78 25.58
N LEU A 81 11.89 12.25 24.40
CA LEU A 81 12.16 13.56 23.85
C LEU A 81 11.16 14.52 24.48
N THR A 82 11.71 15.52 25.14
CA THR A 82 10.92 16.66 25.60
C THR A 82 10.29 17.38 24.40
N GLY A 83 9.19 18.11 24.63
CA GLY A 83 8.49 18.83 23.56
C GLY A 83 9.40 19.77 22.76
N GLU A 84 10.42 20.34 23.42
CA GLU A 84 11.40 21.24 22.81
C GLU A 84 12.35 20.51 21.84
N GLU A 85 12.84 19.33 22.20
CA GLU A 85 13.73 18.53 21.35
C GLU A 85 13.01 18.03 20.10
N ARG A 86 11.71 17.72 20.23
CA ARG A 86 10.86 17.28 19.11
C ARG A 86 10.70 18.36 18.06
N GLU A 87 10.50 19.61 18.47
CA GLU A 87 10.40 20.76 17.56
C GLU A 87 11.73 21.04 16.84
N LEU A 88 12.85 20.85 17.54
CA LEU A 88 14.19 21.08 16.99
C LEU A 88 14.54 20.06 15.89
N ILE A 89 14.15 18.80 16.07
CA ILE A 89 14.31 17.74 15.05
C ILE A 89 13.43 18.03 13.83
N ASP A 90 12.17 18.41 14.03
CA ASP A 90 11.24 18.68 12.92
C ASP A 90 11.74 19.85 12.05
N ARG A 91 12.22 20.92 12.68
CA ARG A 91 12.84 22.06 11.98
C ARG A 91 14.06 21.63 11.15
N LYS A 92 14.89 20.73 11.70
CA LYS A 92 16.09 20.21 11.02
C LYS A 92 15.75 19.29 9.85
N CYS A 93 14.69 18.50 9.95
CA CYS A 93 14.23 17.62 8.86
C CYS A 93 13.64 18.41 7.70
N ARG A 94 12.87 19.47 7.96
CA ARG A 94 12.36 20.36 6.90
C ARG A 94 13.49 21.04 6.11
N GLY A 95 14.58 21.43 6.78
CA GLY A 95 15.71 22.10 6.13
C GLY A 95 16.61 21.19 5.28
N ARG A 96 16.52 19.86 5.39
CA ARG A 96 17.42 18.93 4.69
C ARG A 96 16.85 18.41 3.35
N GLY A 97 15.59 18.74 3.04
CA GLY A 97 14.93 18.35 1.78
C GLY A 97 15.27 19.22 0.57
N ASP A 98 15.81 20.42 0.77
CA ASP A 98 16.03 21.44 -0.29
C ASP A 98 17.46 21.49 -0.83
N SER A 99 18.30 20.48 -0.57
CA SER A 99 19.67 20.40 -1.10
C SER A 99 19.77 19.41 -2.26
N THR A 100 18.94 19.58 -3.30
CA THR A 100 19.11 18.89 -4.59
C THR A 100 19.15 19.90 -5.72
#